data_AF-A0A9D9JWF6-F1
#
_entry.id   AF-A0A9D9JWF6-F1
#
_cell.length_a   1.000
_cell.length_b   1.000
_cell.length_c   1.000
_cell.angle_alpha   90.00
_cell.angle_beta   90.00
_cell.angle_gamma   90.00
#
_symmetry.space_group_name_H-M   'P 1'
#
loop_
_entity.id
_entity.type
_entity.pdbx_description
1 polymer ?
#
loop_
_entity_poly.entity_id
_entity_poly.type
_entity_poly.pdbx_seq_one_letter_code
_entity_poly.pdbx_strand_id
1 'polypeptide(L)'
;MRLCYDPADDVLVLDLELPGQLARASAPPIAHARGLLDVTERGSLAGLEISLTDLPPALAELCRALADDDEVTYIEIERVAAARSLRTVTVPIVFRWDGDQGRLSLRIPRRTADYELLYPVGAT
;
A
#
# COMPACT_ATOMS: atom_id res chain seq x y z
N MET A 1 -2.05 -11.18 1.37
CA MET A 1 -1.89 -9.75 1.76
C MET A 1 -2.16 -9.63 3.25
N ARG A 2 -1.27 -8.95 3.98
CA ARG A 2 -1.38 -8.74 5.42
C ARG A 2 -1.11 -7.27 5.72
N LEU A 3 -2.05 -6.62 6.41
CA LEU A 3 -1.86 -5.28 6.96
C LEU A 3 -1.44 -5.41 8.43
N CYS A 4 -0.31 -4.82 8.78
CA CYS A 4 0.22 -4.79 10.14
C CYS A 4 0.46 -3.34 10.57
N TYR A 5 0.45 -3.10 11.87
CA TYR A 5 0.98 -1.86 12.43
C TYR A 5 2.37 -2.12 13.01
N ASP A 6 3.33 -1.27 12.65
CA ASP A 6 4.67 -1.26 13.22
C ASP A 6 4.76 -0.13 14.27
N PRO A 7 4.71 -0.46 15.57
CA PRO A 7 4.74 0.54 16.64
C PRO A 7 6.09 1.23 16.81
N ALA A 8 7.18 0.64 16.31
CA ALA A 8 8.51 1.23 16.46
C ALA A 8 8.65 2.47 15.56
N ASP A 9 8.08 2.39 14.36
CA ASP A 9 8.18 3.43 13.33
C ASP A 9 6.88 4.26 13.17
N ASP A 10 5.81 3.93 13.88
CA ASP A 10 4.47 4.56 13.76
C ASP A 10 3.93 4.51 12.32
N VAL A 11 4.10 3.35 11.68
CA VAL A 11 3.67 3.10 10.28
C VAL A 11 2.74 1.90 10.16
N LEU A 12 1.82 1.98 9.20
CA LEU A 12 1.08 0.84 8.69
C LEU A 12 1.92 0.16 7.60
N VAL A 13 2.00 -1.16 7.66
CA VAL A 13 2.77 -1.99 6.74
C VAL A 13 1.82 -2.91 6.00
N LEU A 14 1.76 -2.75 4.68
CA LEU A 14 1.02 -3.62 3.79
C LEU A 14 2.01 -4.48 3.03
N ASP A 15 2.02 -5.78 3.33
CA ASP A 15 2.89 -6.74 2.65
C ASP A 15 2.18 -7.33 1.43
N LEU A 16 2.79 -7.11 0.27
CA LEU A 16 2.39 -7.70 -1.01
C LEU A 16 3.28 -8.90 -1.31
N GLU A 17 2.64 -10.05 -1.51
CA GLU A 17 3.31 -11.26 -1.96
C GLU A 17 3.43 -11.20 -3.48
N LEU A 18 4.66 -11.14 -3.99
CA LEU A 18 4.90 -11.10 -5.42
C LEU A 18 4.95 -12.53 -5.98
N PRO A 19 4.42 -12.74 -7.20
CA PRO A 19 4.66 -13.98 -7.95
C PRO A 19 6.16 -14.32 -7.98
N GLY A 20 6.50 -15.59 -7.71
CA GLY A 20 7.90 -16.01 -7.50
C GLY A 20 8.87 -15.73 -8.66
N GLN A 21 8.36 -15.52 -9.87
CA GLN A 21 9.17 -15.12 -11.03
C GLN A 21 9.57 -13.63 -10.97
N LEU A 22 8.67 -12.75 -10.49
CA LEU A 22 8.92 -11.31 -10.30
C LEU A 22 9.82 -11.05 -9.10
N ALA A 23 9.60 -11.81 -8.01
CA ALA A 23 10.43 -11.81 -6.81
C ALA A 23 11.92 -12.06 -7.07
N ARG A 24 12.28 -12.84 -8.09
CA ARG A 24 13.68 -13.16 -8.39
C ARG A 24 14.34 -12.19 -9.35
N ALA A 25 13.54 -11.44 -10.10
CA ALA A 25 14.02 -10.55 -11.17
C ALA A 25 14.28 -9.12 -10.69
N SER A 26 13.88 -8.77 -9.47
CA SER A 26 13.83 -7.38 -9.02
C SER A 26 14.25 -7.25 -7.56
N ALA A 27 15.16 -6.32 -7.29
CA ALA A 27 15.44 -5.81 -5.95
C ALA A 27 15.40 -4.28 -6.06
N PRO A 28 14.21 -3.70 -6.30
CA PRO A 28 14.10 -2.27 -6.49
C PRO A 28 14.64 -1.56 -5.25
N PRO A 29 15.38 -0.44 -5.42
CA PRO A 29 15.78 0.37 -4.28
C PRO A 29 14.55 0.85 -3.52
N ILE A 30 14.76 1.29 -2.27
CA ILE A 30 13.71 1.98 -1.52
C ILE A 30 13.17 3.11 -2.38
N ALA A 31 11.86 3.10 -2.59
CA ALA A 31 11.18 4.10 -3.41
C ALA A 31 10.12 4.83 -2.58
N HIS A 32 9.90 6.09 -2.94
CA HIS A 32 8.90 6.93 -2.31
C HIS A 32 7.85 7.31 -3.36
N ALA A 33 6.58 7.20 -2.99
CA ALA A 33 5.48 7.66 -3.82
C ALA A 33 4.38 8.28 -2.97
N ARG A 34 3.32 8.73 -3.65
CA ARG A 34 2.05 9.08 -3.03
C ARG A 34 0.99 8.10 -3.53
N GLY A 35 0.04 7.79 -2.66
CA GLY A 35 -1.16 7.06 -3.05
C GLY A 35 -2.40 7.73 -2.47
N LEU A 36 -3.54 7.25 -2.92
CA LEU A 36 -4.86 7.62 -2.43
C LEU A 36 -5.40 6.47 -1.59
N LEU A 37 -5.52 6.71 -0.29
CA LEU A 37 -6.01 5.73 0.67
C LEU A 37 -7.50 5.97 0.93
N ASP A 38 -8.30 4.97 0.61
CA ASP A 38 -9.72 4.97 0.90
C ASP A 38 -9.96 4.49 2.33
N VAL A 39 -10.64 5.32 3.10
CA VAL A 39 -10.92 5.10 4.52
C VAL A 39 -12.42 5.18 4.72
N THR A 40 -12.98 4.24 5.47
CA THR A 40 -14.39 4.29 5.86
C THR A 40 -14.62 5.38 6.91
N GLU A 41 -15.86 5.82 7.10
CA GLU A 41 -16.21 6.77 8.18
C GLU A 41 -15.78 6.29 9.58
N ARG A 42 -15.65 4.97 9.76
CA ARG A 42 -15.22 4.35 11.03
C ARG A 42 -13.69 4.28 11.17
N GLY A 43 -12.94 4.79 10.20
CA GLY A 43 -11.48 4.78 10.20
C GLY A 43 -10.84 3.51 9.64
N SER A 44 -11.63 2.51 9.21
CA SER A 44 -11.05 1.29 8.62
C SER A 44 -10.58 1.55 7.18
N LEU A 45 -9.55 0.82 6.74
CA LEU A 45 -8.92 1.02 5.43
C LEU A 45 -9.59 0.13 4.39
N ALA A 46 -10.14 0.72 3.34
CA ALA A 46 -10.83 -0.02 2.29
C ALA A 46 -9.86 -0.45 1.18
N GLY A 47 -9.06 0.48 0.68
CA GLY A 47 -8.11 0.22 -0.39
C GLY A 47 -7.13 1.34 -0.61
N LEU A 48 -6.14 1.08 -1.44
CA LEU A 48 -5.05 1.98 -1.76
C LEU A 48 -4.85 2.05 -3.27
N GLU A 49 -5.00 3.22 -3.84
CA GLU A 49 -4.68 3.50 -5.23
C GLU A 49 -3.29 4.13 -5.33
N ILE A 50 -2.49 3.67 -6.30
CA ILE A 50 -1.14 4.15 -6.55
C ILE A 50 -0.99 4.39 -8.05
N SER A 51 -0.59 5.61 -8.41
CA SER A 51 -0.25 5.91 -9.80
C SER A 51 1.05 5.20 -10.19
N LEU A 52 1.02 4.44 -11.28
CA LEU A 52 2.18 3.76 -11.84
C LEU A 52 3.15 4.72 -12.51
N THR A 53 2.68 5.90 -12.95
CA THR A 53 3.50 6.91 -13.62
C THR A 53 4.51 7.57 -12.68
N ASP A 54 4.19 7.60 -11.40
CA ASP A 54 4.99 8.25 -10.36
C ASP A 54 6.00 7.28 -9.73
N LEU A 55 5.98 6.01 -10.12
CA LEU A 55 6.87 4.98 -9.61
C LEU A 55 8.14 4.86 -10.48
N PRO A 56 9.29 4.52 -9.88
CA PRO A 56 10.46 4.09 -10.63
C PRO A 56 10.10 2.94 -11.59
N PRO A 57 10.65 2.87 -12.82
CA PRO A 57 10.22 1.91 -13.84
C PRO A 57 10.17 0.45 -13.38
N ALA A 58 11.19 -0.01 -12.63
CA ALA A 58 11.24 -1.37 -12.10
C ALA A 58 10.12 -1.66 -11.09
N LEU A 59 9.73 -0.66 -10.28
CA LEU A 59 8.62 -0.80 -9.35
C LEU A 59 7.27 -0.69 -10.07
N ALA A 60 7.16 0.20 -11.08
CA ALA A 60 5.98 0.32 -11.90
C ALA A 60 5.67 -0.99 -12.65
N GLU A 61 6.68 -1.68 -13.19
CA GLU A 61 6.51 -2.99 -13.82
C GLU A 61 5.99 -4.05 -12.84
N LEU A 62 6.50 -4.05 -11.60
CA LEU A 62 6.03 -4.96 -10.56
C LEU A 62 4.58 -4.69 -10.16
N CYS A 63 4.24 -3.42 -9.91
CA CYS A 63 2.89 -3.04 -9.55
C CYS A 63 1.91 -3.27 -10.72
N ARG A 64 2.34 -3.05 -11.97
CA ARG A 64 1.52 -3.35 -13.16
C ARG A 64 1.17 -4.84 -13.27
N ALA A 65 2.06 -5.74 -12.86
CA ALA A 65 1.74 -7.17 -12.81
C ALA A 65 0.68 -7.53 -11.77
N LEU A 66 0.36 -6.63 -10.84
CA LEU A 66 -0.69 -6.74 -9.84
C LEU A 66 -1.93 -5.90 -10.18
N ALA A 67 -1.87 -5.07 -11.22
CA ALA A 67 -2.90 -4.11 -11.56
C ALA A 67 -3.86 -4.64 -12.61
N ASP A 68 -5.13 -4.26 -12.50
CA ASP A 68 -6.14 -4.45 -13.55
C ASP A 68 -6.11 -3.31 -14.59
N ASP A 69 -5.36 -2.24 -14.33
CA ASP A 69 -5.21 -1.03 -15.15
C ASP A 69 -3.72 -0.71 -15.40
N ASP A 70 -3.40 -0.18 -16.58
CA ASP A 70 -2.02 0.12 -17.00
C ASP A 70 -1.45 1.42 -16.37
N GLU A 71 -2.31 2.29 -15.83
CA GLU A 71 -1.93 3.59 -15.26
C GLU A 71 -1.95 3.60 -13.72
N VAL A 72 -2.83 2.80 -13.10
CA VAL A 72 -3.00 2.77 -11.64
C VAL A 72 -3.03 1.34 -11.12
N THR A 73 -2.45 1.13 -9.94
CA THR A 73 -2.65 -0.10 -9.16
C THR A 73 -3.58 0.21 -8.01
N TYR A 74 -4.74 -0.45 -7.97
CA TYR A 74 -5.62 -0.44 -6.82
C TYR A 74 -5.45 -1.72 -6.00
N ILE A 75 -5.13 -1.56 -4.73
CA ILE A 75 -4.96 -2.65 -3.77
C ILE A 75 -6.15 -2.64 -2.81
N GLU A 76 -7.07 -3.59 -2.95
CA GLU A 76 -8.12 -3.81 -1.96
C GLU A 76 -7.48 -4.27 -0.65
N ILE A 77 -7.69 -3.53 0.46
CA ILE A 77 -7.17 -3.85 1.81
C ILE A 77 -8.24 -4.61 2.61
N GLU A 78 -9.44 -4.02 2.71
CA GLU A 78 -10.61 -4.65 3.32
C GLU A 78 -11.76 -4.61 2.32
N ARG A 79 -12.48 -5.73 2.19
CA ARG A 79 -13.71 -5.73 1.39
C ARG A 79 -14.78 -4.91 2.11
N VAL A 80 -15.10 -3.76 1.56
CA VAL A 80 -16.15 -2.87 2.07
C VAL A 80 -17.41 -3.01 1.21
N ALA A 81 -18.58 -3.08 1.86
CA ALA A 81 -19.85 -3.08 1.12
C ALA A 81 -20.04 -1.76 0.37
N ALA A 82 -20.46 -1.82 -0.90
CA ALA A 82 -20.59 -0.67 -1.80
C ALA A 82 -21.51 0.47 -1.29
N ALA A 83 -22.35 0.21 -0.28
CA ALA A 83 -23.23 1.21 0.33
C ALA A 83 -22.57 2.06 1.43
N ARG A 84 -21.29 1.83 1.76
CA ARG A 84 -20.57 2.61 2.78
C ARG A 84 -19.89 3.82 2.15
N SER A 85 -20.03 4.98 2.78
CA SER A 85 -19.26 6.17 2.43
C SER A 85 -17.77 5.94 2.64
N LEU A 86 -16.97 6.31 1.64
CA LEU A 86 -15.51 6.33 1.69
C LEU A 86 -15.03 7.78 1.65
N ARG A 87 -13.99 8.07 2.42
CA ARG A 87 -13.18 9.28 2.26
C ARG A 87 -11.83 8.88 1.68
N THR A 88 -11.34 9.63 0.71
CA THR A 88 -10.03 9.39 0.11
C THR A 88 -9.04 10.39 0.65
N VAL A 89 -7.88 9.92 1.12
CA VAL A 89 -6.81 10.75 1.68
C VAL A 89 -5.51 10.47 0.94
N THR A 90 -4.79 11.52 0.53
CA THR A 90 -3.45 11.35 -0.05
C THR A 90 -2.46 10.99 1.04
N VAL A 91 -1.72 9.89 0.86
CA VAL A 91 -0.73 9.39 1.82
C VAL A 91 0.64 9.20 1.17
N PRO A 92 1.75 9.50 1.86
CA PRO A 92 3.07 9.08 1.42
C PRO A 92 3.24 7.57 1.62
N ILE A 93 3.93 6.93 0.67
CA ILE A 93 4.21 5.49 0.70
C ILE A 93 5.71 5.30 0.53
N VAL A 94 6.29 4.47 1.39
CA VAL A 94 7.66 3.97 1.22
C VAL A 94 7.59 2.51 0.81
N PHE A 95 8.14 2.19 -0.34
CA PHE A 95 8.28 0.82 -0.83
C PHE A 95 9.60 0.27 -0.35
N ARG A 96 9.54 -0.89 0.31
CA ARG A 96 10.73 -1.62 0.76
C ARG A 96 10.69 -3.04 0.22
N TRP A 97 11.80 -3.42 -0.40
CA TRP A 97 12.05 -4.81 -0.76
C TRP A 97 12.57 -5.59 0.44
N ASP A 98 11.92 -6.69 0.81
CA ASP A 98 12.43 -7.60 1.84
C ASP A 98 13.11 -8.80 1.16
N GLY A 99 14.42 -8.64 0.98
CA GLY A 99 15.34 -9.36 0.08
C GLY A 99 15.12 -10.85 -0.14
N ASP A 100 14.79 -11.62 0.90
CA ASP A 100 14.85 -13.08 0.84
C ASP A 100 13.51 -13.76 0.53
N GLN A 101 12.38 -13.05 0.63
CA GLN A 101 11.06 -13.68 0.51
C GLN A 101 10.20 -13.16 -0.65
N GLY A 102 10.74 -12.29 -1.51
CA GLY A 102 9.96 -11.75 -2.63
C GLY A 102 8.77 -10.92 -2.17
N ARG A 103 8.91 -10.26 -1.02
CA ARG A 103 7.87 -9.42 -0.44
C ARG A 103 8.19 -7.96 -0.68
N LEU A 104 7.19 -7.26 -1.19
CA LEU A 104 7.18 -5.82 -1.31
C LEU A 104 6.32 -5.25 -0.19
N SER A 105 6.95 -4.55 0.74
CA SER A 105 6.25 -3.89 1.83
C SER A 105 5.97 -2.43 1.47
N LEU A 106 4.71 -2.03 1.57
CA LEU A 106 4.28 -0.64 1.46
C LEU A 106 4.12 -0.09 2.87
N ARG A 107 4.91 0.93 3.22
CA ARG A 107 4.90 1.54 4.55
C ARG A 107 4.25 2.92 4.45
N ILE A 108 3.17 3.10 5.20
CA ILE A 108 2.36 4.32 5.21
C ILE A 108 2.41 4.90 6.63
N PRO A 109 2.92 6.12 6.84
CA PRO A 109 2.88 6.76 8.15
C PRO A 109 1.45 6.83 8.68
N ARG A 110 1.25 6.44 9.93
CA ARG A 110 -0.07 6.51 10.58
C ARG A 110 -0.51 7.97 10.71
N ARG A 111 0.42 8.88 10.97
CA ARG A 111 0.18 10.31 11.10
C ARG A 111 1.23 11.12 10.34
N THR A 112 0.78 12.24 9.80
CA THR A 112 1.61 13.29 9.21
C THR A 112 1.11 14.65 9.71
N ALA A 113 1.66 15.75 9.17
CA ALA A 113 1.10 17.07 9.43
C ALA A 113 -0.30 17.25 8.84
N ASP A 114 -0.65 16.47 7.82
CA ASP A 114 -1.87 16.64 7.02
C ASP A 114 -3.00 15.68 7.42
N TYR A 115 -2.68 14.56 8.08
CA TYR A 115 -3.66 13.56 8.48
C TYR A 115 -3.25 12.71 9.69
N GLU A 116 -4.23 12.09 10.32
CA GLU A 116 -4.05 10.99 11.28
C GLU A 116 -5.01 9.84 10.96
N LEU A 117 -4.45 8.65 10.72
CA LEU A 117 -5.20 7.41 10.51
C LEU A 117 -5.53 6.79 11.88
N LEU A 118 -6.82 6.57 12.10
CA LEU A 118 -7.33 5.86 13.26
C LEU A 118 -7.35 4.36 12.93
N TYR A 119 -6.85 3.52 13.81
CA TYR A 119 -6.73 2.08 13.58
C TYR A 119 -8.07 1.43 13.16
N PRO A 120 -8.09 0.53 12.15
CA PRO A 120 -9.18 -0.42 12.06
C PRO A 120 -9.20 -1.28 13.34
N VAL A 121 -10.40 -1.53 13.86
CA VAL A 121 -10.61 -2.45 14.97
C VAL A 121 -10.13 -3.85 14.53
N GLY A 122 -8.99 -4.32 15.04
CA GLY A 122 -8.47 -5.66 14.76
C GLY A 122 -7.05 -5.76 14.19
N ALA A 123 -6.32 -4.65 14.02
CA ALA A 123 -4.88 -4.73 13.77
C ALA A 123 -4.19 -5.32 15.02
N THR A 124 -3.55 -6.50 14.86
CA THR A 124 -2.76 -7.17 15.90
C THR A 124 -1.32 -7.29 15.47
#